data_AF-A0A3N1ZXJ4-F1
#
_entry.id   AF-A0A3N1ZXJ4-F1
#
_cell.length_a   1.000
_cell.length_b   1.000
_cell.length_c   1.000
_cell.angle_alpha   90.00
_cell.angle_beta   90.00
_cell.angle_gamma   90.00
#
_symmetry.space_group_name_H-M   'P 1'
#
loop_
_entity.id
_entity.type
_entity.pdbx_description
1 polymer ?
#
loop_
_entity_poly.entity_id
_entity_poly.type
_entity_poly.pdbx_seq_one_letter_code
_entity_poly.pdbx_strand_id
1 'polypeptide(L)'
;MTRDEDSDDTRARFKSIMDAEFGEPEPFNLTEAMDRAEPDEPDEPFVPPRPPVPVPTGVWLACSILLGFGVVTGLAALFGAPVRRLGLGPWAVTAFVAGLVLLLANLPRHRDEDGDGARV
;
A
#
# COMPACT_ATOMS: atom_id res chain seq x y z
N MET A 1 -5.01 58.73 -1.76
CA MET A 1 -4.07 58.73 -2.91
C MET A 1 -2.67 58.81 -2.32
N THR A 2 -2.22 57.75 -1.64
CA THR A 2 -0.99 57.75 -0.82
C THR A 2 -0.41 56.34 -0.55
N ARG A 3 -1.03 55.26 -1.04
CA ARG A 3 -0.62 53.87 -0.72
C ARG A 3 0.28 53.23 -1.78
N ASP A 4 0.18 53.67 -3.03
CA ASP A 4 0.98 53.12 -4.13
C ASP A 4 2.39 53.74 -4.17
N GLU A 5 2.53 55.02 -3.79
CA GLU A 5 3.82 55.73 -3.73
C GLU A 5 4.79 55.16 -2.67
N ASP A 6 4.28 54.71 -1.52
CA ASP A 6 5.09 54.15 -0.42
C ASP A 6 5.62 52.73 -0.77
N SER A 7 4.88 52.00 -1.61
CA SER A 7 5.26 50.67 -2.08
C SER A 7 6.37 50.73 -3.13
N ASP A 8 6.31 51.72 -4.03
CA ASP A 8 7.32 51.92 -5.06
C ASP A 8 8.65 52.42 -4.46
N ASP A 9 8.60 53.28 -3.44
CA ASP A 9 9.79 53.74 -2.73
C ASP A 9 10.47 52.60 -1.95
N THR A 10 9.69 51.76 -1.27
CA THR A 10 10.21 50.57 -0.57
C THR A 10 10.85 49.58 -1.56
N ARG A 11 10.25 49.38 -2.74
CA ARG A 11 10.78 48.51 -3.79
C ARG A 11 12.08 49.06 -4.40
N ALA A 12 12.15 50.37 -4.64
CA ALA A 12 13.34 51.03 -5.15
C ALA A 12 14.49 50.97 -4.14
N ARG A 13 14.19 51.15 -2.85
CA ARG A 13 15.17 51.07 -1.78
C ARG A 13 15.68 49.65 -1.56
N PHE A 14 14.79 48.65 -1.61
CA PHE A 14 15.18 47.25 -1.57
C PHE A 14 16.06 46.88 -2.76
N LYS A 15 15.69 47.30 -3.98
CA LYS A 15 16.50 47.06 -5.18
C LYS A 15 17.90 47.67 -5.06
N SER A 16 18.01 48.90 -4.56
CA SER A 16 19.29 49.58 -4.35
C SER A 16 20.20 48.83 -3.36
N ILE A 17 19.64 48.29 -2.27
CA ILE A 17 20.40 47.49 -1.29
C ILE A 17 20.89 46.18 -1.94
N MET A 18 20.03 45.49 -2.67
CA MET A 18 20.38 44.24 -3.35
C MET A 18 21.45 44.45 -4.42
N ASP A 19 21.33 45.49 -5.24
CA ASP A 19 22.28 45.80 -6.31
C ASP A 19 23.65 46.24 -5.74
N ALA A 20 23.67 46.94 -4.60
CA ALA A 20 24.91 47.39 -3.94
C ALA A 20 25.65 46.26 -3.21
N GLU A 21 24.92 45.27 -2.67
CA GLU A 21 25.49 44.19 -1.87
C GLU A 21 25.85 42.96 -2.71
N PHE A 22 25.10 42.67 -3.78
CA PHE A 22 25.25 41.45 -4.58
C PHE A 22 25.64 41.70 -6.05
N GLY A 23 25.69 42.96 -6.51
CA GLY A 23 25.88 43.30 -7.92
C GLY A 23 24.64 42.97 -8.77
N GLU A 24 24.66 43.26 -10.07
CA GLU A 24 23.59 42.78 -10.96
C GLU A 24 23.62 41.25 -11.00
N PRO A 25 22.49 40.55 -10.80
CA PRO A 25 22.47 39.10 -10.89
C PRO A 25 22.78 38.70 -12.33
N GLU A 26 23.97 38.15 -12.56
CA GLU A 26 24.32 37.50 -13.82
C GLU A 26 23.20 36.49 -14.18
N PRO A 27 22.64 36.54 -15.39
CA PRO A 27 21.56 35.65 -15.77
C PRO A 27 22.02 34.21 -15.62
N PHE A 28 21.24 33.41 -14.87
CA PHE A 28 21.57 32.02 -14.59
C PHE A 28 21.92 31.26 -15.88
N ASN A 29 23.21 30.92 -16.03
CA ASN A 29 23.70 30.27 -17.23
C ASN A 29 23.43 28.76 -17.15
N LEU A 30 22.29 28.36 -17.67
CA LEU A 30 21.87 26.95 -17.78
C LEU A 30 22.95 26.07 -18.43
N THR A 31 23.68 26.61 -19.40
CA THR A 31 24.74 25.87 -20.12
C THR A 31 25.91 25.55 -19.21
N GLU A 32 26.38 26.53 -18.44
CA GLU A 32 27.48 26.35 -17.48
C GLU A 32 27.06 25.46 -16.29
N ALA A 33 25.80 25.57 -15.86
CA ALA A 33 25.25 24.70 -14.83
C ALA A 33 25.17 23.24 -15.28
N MET A 34 24.80 22.99 -16.55
CA MET A 34 24.80 21.66 -17.14
C MET A 34 26.22 21.10 -17.33
N ASP A 35 27.18 21.92 -17.74
CA ASP A 35 28.58 21.50 -17.91
C ASP A 35 29.28 21.21 -16.56
N ARG A 36 28.82 21.84 -15.46
CA ARG A 36 29.31 21.59 -14.11
C ARG A 36 28.60 20.41 -13.42
N ALA A 37 27.42 20.00 -13.89
CA ALA A 37 26.71 18.87 -13.32
C ALA A 37 27.53 17.60 -13.53
N GLU A 38 27.91 16.94 -12.44
CA GLU A 38 28.47 15.60 -12.52
C GLU A 38 27.43 14.67 -13.15
N PRO A 39 27.83 13.73 -14.03
CA PRO A 39 26.89 12.81 -14.65
C PRO A 39 26.17 12.04 -13.54
N ASP A 40 24.84 12.03 -13.58
CA ASP A 40 24.01 11.32 -12.61
C ASP A 40 24.53 9.88 -12.46
N GLU A 41 24.78 9.47 -11.21
CA GLU A 41 25.12 8.08 -10.92
C GLU A 41 24.02 7.19 -11.53
N PRO A 42 24.37 6.08 -12.19
CA PRO A 42 23.36 5.25 -12.85
C PRO A 42 22.35 4.79 -11.80
N ASP A 43 21.08 5.16 -12.00
CA ASP A 43 19.97 4.79 -11.13
C ASP A 43 20.05 3.28 -10.86
N GLU A 44 20.43 2.89 -9.64
CA GLU A 44 20.39 1.48 -9.27
C GLU A 44 18.94 1.00 -9.38
N PRO A 45 18.66 -0.09 -10.12
CA PRO A 45 17.30 -0.59 -10.25
C PRO A 45 16.74 -0.91 -8.87
N PHE A 46 15.71 -0.17 -8.44
CA PHE A 46 15.03 -0.46 -7.20
C PHE A 46 14.45 -1.88 -7.27
N VAL A 47 15.01 -2.80 -6.49
CA VAL A 47 14.47 -4.14 -6.32
C VAL A 47 13.58 -4.11 -5.07
N PRO A 48 12.24 -4.09 -5.20
CA PRO A 48 11.38 -4.15 -4.04
C PRO A 48 11.68 -5.42 -3.25
N PRO A 49 11.74 -5.35 -1.90
CA PRO A 49 11.90 -6.54 -1.09
C PRO A 49 10.75 -7.49 -1.40
N ARG A 50 11.06 -8.73 -1.78
CA ARG A 50 10.01 -9.74 -2.02
C ARG A 50 9.36 -10.03 -0.67
N PRO A 51 8.05 -9.75 -0.48
CA PRO A 51 7.39 -10.11 0.75
C PRO A 51 7.46 -11.63 0.92
N PRO A 52 7.62 -12.16 2.15
CA PRO A 52 7.59 -13.59 2.38
C PRO A 52 6.22 -14.11 1.91
N VAL A 53 6.24 -15.02 0.94
CA VAL A 53 5.01 -15.68 0.48
C VAL A 53 4.49 -16.50 1.65
N PRO A 54 3.26 -16.27 2.14
CA PRO A 54 2.71 -17.05 3.23
C PRO A 54 2.62 -18.51 2.77
N VAL A 55 3.48 -19.35 3.32
CA VAL A 55 3.48 -20.79 3.03
C VAL A 55 2.21 -21.35 3.65
N PRO A 56 1.34 -22.04 2.89
CA PRO A 56 0.12 -22.61 3.45
C PRO A 56 0.50 -23.59 4.57
N THR A 57 0.22 -23.22 5.80
CA THR A 57 0.41 -24.09 6.96
C THR A 57 -0.61 -25.22 6.91
N GLY A 58 -0.28 -26.38 7.52
CA GLY A 58 -1.22 -27.51 7.59
C GLY A 58 -2.58 -27.16 8.22
N VAL A 59 -2.59 -26.10 9.05
CA VAL A 59 -3.79 -25.49 9.62
C VAL A 59 -4.68 -24.85 8.54
N TRP A 60 -4.10 -24.07 7.63
CA TRP A 60 -4.84 -23.45 6.52
C TRP A 60 -5.47 -24.52 5.62
N LEU A 61 -4.72 -25.58 5.33
CA LEU A 61 -5.22 -26.73 4.56
C LEU A 61 -6.38 -27.43 5.29
N ALA A 62 -6.25 -27.67 6.60
CA ALA A 62 -7.31 -28.28 7.41
C ALA A 62 -8.59 -27.41 7.44
N CYS A 63 -8.44 -26.09 7.60
CA CYS A 63 -9.56 -25.15 7.52
C CYS A 63 -10.25 -25.23 6.15
N SER A 64 -9.49 -25.20 5.05
CA SER A 64 -10.04 -25.28 3.69
C SER A 64 -10.79 -26.59 3.42
N ILE A 65 -10.27 -27.73 3.91
CA ILE A 65 -10.92 -29.04 3.76
C ILE A 65 -12.23 -29.08 4.54
N LEU A 66 -12.24 -28.61 5.79
CA LEU A 66 -13.43 -28.62 6.65
C LEU A 66 -14.53 -27.68 6.12
N LEU A 67 -14.16 -26.47 5.69
CA LEU A 67 -15.09 -25.53 5.04
C LEU A 67 -15.61 -26.09 3.71
N GLY A 68 -14.73 -26.62 2.88
CA GLY A 68 -15.07 -27.22 1.59
C GLY A 68 -16.04 -28.39 1.74
N PHE A 69 -15.81 -29.26 2.73
CA PHE A 69 -16.72 -30.38 3.02
C PHE A 69 -18.12 -29.89 3.39
N GLY A 70 -18.24 -28.86 4.24
CA GLY A 70 -19.53 -28.26 4.59
C GLY A 70 -20.27 -27.67 3.39
N VAL A 71 -19.56 -26.91 2.55
CA VAL A 71 -20.12 -26.27 1.35
C VAL A 71 -20.56 -27.30 0.31
N VAL A 72 -19.71 -28.27 0.00
CA VAL A 72 -20.03 -29.35 -0.97
C VAL A 72 -21.21 -30.18 -0.49
N THR A 73 -21.26 -30.50 0.80
CA THR A 73 -22.37 -31.28 1.36
C THR A 73 -23.68 -30.49 1.38
N GLY A 74 -23.62 -29.17 1.66
CA GLY A 74 -24.76 -28.26 1.56
C GLY A 74 -25.28 -28.12 0.13
N LEU A 75 -24.38 -27.96 -0.85
CA LEU A 75 -24.74 -27.94 -2.27
C LEU A 75 -25.35 -29.27 -2.71
N ALA A 76 -24.76 -30.40 -2.33
CA ALA A 76 -25.32 -31.72 -2.62
C ALA A 76 -26.74 -31.89 -2.06
N ALA A 77 -27.00 -31.39 -0.84
CA ALA A 77 -28.33 -31.40 -0.27
C ALA A 77 -29.31 -30.50 -1.03
N LEU A 78 -28.86 -29.33 -1.50
CA LEU A 78 -29.66 -28.39 -2.30
C LEU A 78 -30.07 -29.00 -3.65
N PHE A 79 -29.18 -29.74 -4.29
CA PHE A 79 -29.46 -30.48 -5.54
C PHE A 79 -30.22 -31.80 -5.32
N GLY A 80 -30.72 -32.07 -4.11
CA GLY A 80 -31.55 -33.23 -3.82
C GLY A 80 -30.79 -34.55 -3.68
N ALA A 81 -29.46 -34.52 -3.52
CA ALA A 81 -28.72 -35.72 -3.19
C ALA A 81 -29.22 -36.29 -1.85
N PRO A 82 -29.17 -37.62 -1.65
CA PRO A 82 -29.71 -38.28 -0.46
C PRO A 82 -28.81 -38.08 0.78
N VAL A 83 -28.28 -36.88 1.01
CA VAL A 83 -27.37 -36.52 2.11
C VAL A 83 -27.95 -36.89 3.48
N ARG A 84 -29.27 -36.80 3.63
CA ARG A 84 -30.00 -37.19 4.84
C ARG A 84 -30.06 -38.72 5.04
N ARG A 85 -30.08 -39.53 3.96
CA ARG A 85 -30.01 -41.00 4.08
C ARG A 85 -28.63 -41.49 4.45
N LEU A 86 -27.59 -40.78 4.05
CA LEU A 86 -26.20 -41.08 4.40
C LEU A 86 -25.80 -40.61 5.81
N GLY A 87 -26.68 -39.91 6.54
CA GLY A 87 -26.37 -39.40 7.88
C GLY A 87 -25.28 -38.31 7.92
N LEU A 88 -24.93 -37.74 6.76
CA LEU A 88 -23.84 -36.78 6.62
C LEU A 88 -24.20 -35.37 7.10
N GLY A 89 -25.48 -35.08 7.28
CA GLY A 89 -25.99 -33.77 7.73
C GLY A 89 -25.30 -33.23 8.99
N PRO A 90 -25.37 -33.93 10.14
CA PRO A 90 -24.74 -33.45 11.37
C PRO A 90 -23.20 -33.38 11.28
N TRP A 91 -22.56 -34.27 10.52
CA TRP A 91 -21.12 -34.27 10.30
C TRP A 91 -20.66 -33.08 9.44
N ALA A 92 -21.44 -32.69 8.44
CA ALA A 92 -21.15 -31.51 7.63
C ALA A 92 -21.27 -30.21 8.43
N VAL A 93 -22.28 -30.10 9.29
CA VAL A 93 -22.45 -28.94 10.17
C VAL A 93 -21.30 -28.84 11.17
N THR A 94 -20.92 -29.95 11.80
CA THR A 94 -19.81 -29.96 12.77
C THR A 94 -18.47 -29.68 12.10
N ALA A 95 -18.21 -30.24 10.92
CA ALA A 95 -17.00 -29.93 10.15
C ALA A 95 -16.95 -28.44 9.74
N PHE A 96 -18.07 -27.87 9.29
CA PHE A 96 -18.13 -26.46 8.93
C PHE A 96 -17.88 -25.54 10.12
N VAL A 97 -18.55 -25.79 11.26
CA VAL A 97 -18.37 -25.00 12.48
C VAL A 97 -16.93 -25.14 13.01
N ALA A 98 -16.38 -26.35 13.04
CA ALA A 98 -15.01 -26.58 13.45
C ALA A 98 -14.03 -25.83 12.53
N GLY A 99 -14.18 -25.94 11.21
CA GLY A 99 -13.36 -25.23 10.24
C GLY A 99 -13.45 -23.70 10.37
N LEU A 100 -14.66 -23.17 10.59
CA LEU A 100 -14.88 -21.73 10.80
C LEU A 100 -14.22 -21.24 12.10
N VAL A 101 -14.37 -21.97 13.20
CA VAL A 101 -13.73 -21.62 14.48
C VAL A 101 -12.21 -21.64 14.35
N LEU A 102 -11.67 -22.66 13.68
CA LEU A 102 -10.22 -22.83 13.50
C LEU A 102 -9.63 -21.77 12.56
N LEU A 103 -10.41 -21.34 11.56
CA LEU A 103 -10.09 -20.22 10.69
C LEU A 103 -10.07 -18.89 11.45
N LEU A 104 -11.12 -18.62 12.24
CA LEU A 104 -11.20 -17.39 13.04
C LEU A 104 -10.12 -17.34 14.12
N ALA A 105 -9.80 -18.47 14.75
CA ALA A 105 -8.74 -18.56 15.75
C ALA A 105 -7.34 -18.36 15.17
N ASN A 106 -7.12 -18.74 13.90
CA ASN A 106 -5.85 -18.55 13.20
C ASN A 106 -5.82 -17.30 12.33
N LEU A 107 -6.87 -16.49 12.32
CA LEU A 107 -6.86 -15.25 11.57
C LEU A 107 -5.80 -14.34 12.21
N PRO A 108 -4.74 -13.94 11.48
CA PRO A 108 -3.70 -13.09 12.03
C PRO A 108 -4.33 -11.77 12.48
N ARG A 109 -4.29 -11.53 13.79
CA ARG A 109 -4.95 -10.40 14.45
C ARG A 109 -4.15 -9.10 14.35
N HIS A 110 -2.88 -9.21 13.94
CA HIS A 110 -2.05 -8.06 13.59
C HIS A 110 -2.20 -7.79 12.11
N ARG A 111 -2.85 -6.67 11.80
CA ARG A 111 -2.70 -6.00 10.52
C ARG A 111 -1.56 -5.00 10.74
N ASP A 112 -0.45 -5.19 10.04
CA ASP A 112 0.68 -4.27 10.14
C ASP A 112 0.18 -2.89 9.68
N GLU A 113 0.16 -1.90 10.57
CA GLU A 113 -0.28 -0.52 10.25
C GLU A 113 0.63 0.12 9.18
N ASP A 114 1.84 -0.43 8.99
CA ASP A 114 2.84 0.05 8.04
C ASP A 114 2.71 -0.54 6.62
N GLY A 115 1.75 -1.44 6.40
CA GLY A 115 1.63 -2.23 5.17
C GLY A 115 0.57 -1.76 4.17
N ASP A 116 -0.04 -0.58 4.34
CA ASP A 116 -0.97 -0.06 3.34
C ASP A 116 -0.18 0.52 2.16
N GLY A 117 -0.15 -0.26 1.08
CA GLY A 117 0.59 0.01 -0.14
C GLY A 117 0.00 1.18 -0.92
N ALA A 118 0.30 2.40 -0.48
CA ALA A 118 0.29 3.60 -1.30
C ALA A 118 1.10 4.69 -0.60
N ARG A 119 2.43 4.63 -0.73
CA ARG A 119 3.26 5.82 -0.56
C ARG A 119 3.41 6.45 -1.93
N VAL A 120 2.63 7.50 -2.17
CA VAL A 120 2.76 8.40 -3.32
C VAL A 120 3.96 9.29 -3.12
#